data_AF-A0A1V1NXZ8-F1
#
_entry.id   AF-A0A1V1NXZ8-F1
#
_cell.length_a   1.000
_cell.length_b   1.000
_cell.length_c   1.000
_cell.angle_alpha   90.00
_cell.angle_beta   90.00
_cell.angle_gamma   90.00
#
_symmetry.space_group_name_H-M   'P 1'
#
loop_
_entity.id
_entity.type
_entity.pdbx_description
1 polymer ?
#
loop_
_entity_poly.entity_id
_entity_poly.type
_entity_poly.pdbx_seq_one_letter_code
_entity_poly.pdbx_strand_id
1 'polypeptide(L)'
;MNFPEKLSTSSDNNLLLKEKHYGKESDQLCEITAEGLINTLSSTNETNIIAKYQSRKRSITYETSSEPPDVPTDLKFSKINALYSITLTWESVDTANSYIIEWKKNDEAWDRLDRTELSSYTDDGGNSGFIPNSTYSYHVKACVDGSTCSSFSEAISHTFINDAPMILDIQDYTINEDQTIPVRFMVCDAETVAYSLIETATAHNKLLFPSSNMFIESCATCANRTLWLTPTADMAGSSYIDITVSDLHGGTTVHQFTITVNPVGDKPVISNIADQTIAEDPDTPLSVLFSLTDVDQYFSDNSGSKNYSDTITISSESQSNTLIAILDLSSISITKAPDDTSQLTLTINPANNAFGETQITITATDSHSLTNTRQFLFTVTPVNDAPEIHNINSNYSTLEDTAKTISGITLTDVDSSNLNITITVSEPKLVTISHIHITPATFNYETSSYSIEKILKLSA
;
A
#
# COMPACT_ATOMS: atom_id res chain seq x y z
N MET A 1 18.86 43.44 43.10
CA MET A 1 19.62 44.41 43.91
C MET A 1 21.11 44.10 43.77
N ASN A 2 21.94 45.13 43.69
CA ASN A 2 23.40 45.17 43.90
C ASN A 2 24.33 44.25 43.07
N PHE A 3 25.02 44.87 42.11
CA PHE A 3 26.49 44.74 41.92
C PHE A 3 27.23 45.43 43.10
N PRO A 4 28.56 45.29 43.37
CA PRO A 4 29.68 44.95 42.45
C PRO A 4 30.74 43.97 43.09
N GLU A 5 32.03 43.80 42.73
CA GLU A 5 32.94 44.32 41.68
C GLU A 5 34.12 43.34 41.39
N LYS A 6 34.94 43.63 40.36
CA LYS A 6 36.38 43.30 40.14
C LYS A 6 36.97 41.89 40.40
N LEU A 7 37.33 41.24 39.28
CA LEU A 7 38.70 40.86 38.89
C LEU A 7 39.74 40.49 39.97
N SER A 8 40.20 39.23 39.94
CA SER A 8 41.62 38.89 40.08
C SER A 8 41.98 37.69 39.19
N THR A 9 43.11 37.78 38.49
CA THR A 9 43.67 36.69 37.67
C THR A 9 44.57 35.79 38.52
N SER A 10 44.43 34.48 38.38
CA SER A 10 45.49 33.52 38.74
C SER A 10 45.58 32.45 37.67
N SER A 11 46.81 32.13 37.27
CA SER A 11 47.13 30.95 36.47
C SER A 11 46.98 29.67 37.31
N ASP A 12 47.28 28.54 36.66
CA ASP A 12 47.51 27.21 37.25
C ASP A 12 46.28 26.30 37.34
N ASN A 13 45.76 25.92 36.16
CA ASN A 13 44.86 24.76 36.04
C ASN A 13 45.67 23.46 36.21
N ASN A 14 45.63 22.89 37.41
CA ASN A 14 45.96 21.47 37.60
C ASN A 14 45.17 20.90 38.79
N LEU A 15 44.10 20.15 38.50
CA LEU A 15 43.36 19.39 39.51
C LEU A 15 42.87 18.06 38.94
N LEU A 16 43.50 16.98 39.39
CA LEU A 16 42.97 15.62 39.28
C LEU A 16 41.74 15.47 40.18
N LEU A 17 40.73 14.76 39.70
CA LEU A 17 39.85 13.97 40.59
C LEU A 17 39.34 12.73 39.85
N LYS A 18 39.49 11.58 40.52
CA LYS A 18 38.96 10.29 40.08
C LYS A 18 37.48 10.21 40.46
N GLU A 19 36.66 9.60 39.60
CA GLU A 19 35.64 8.68 40.08
C GLU A 19 35.32 7.60 39.03
N LYS A 20 34.48 6.63 39.41
CA LYS A 20 34.55 5.25 38.91
C LYS A 20 33.15 4.65 38.85
N HIS A 21 32.61 4.34 37.66
CA HIS A 21 31.63 3.25 37.51
C HIS A 21 31.46 2.73 36.06
N TYR A 22 31.43 1.39 35.98
CA TYR A 22 30.72 0.51 35.04
C TYR A 22 30.00 1.07 33.80
N GLY A 23 30.21 0.39 32.67
CA GLY A 23 29.29 0.35 31.52
C GLY A 23 29.98 -0.21 30.28
N LYS A 24 29.39 -1.23 29.63
CA LYS A 24 29.65 -1.46 28.20
C LYS A 24 28.79 -0.44 27.45
N GLU A 25 29.33 0.23 26.44
CA GLU A 25 28.55 0.60 25.26
C GLU A 25 29.48 0.86 24.07
N SER A 26 29.04 0.41 22.91
CA SER A 26 29.77 0.42 21.65
C SER A 26 29.29 1.57 20.78
N ASP A 27 29.72 2.79 21.13
CA ASP A 27 29.45 3.99 20.34
C ASP A 27 30.69 4.38 19.52
N GLN A 28 30.76 3.90 18.27
CA GLN A 28 31.52 4.60 17.23
C GLN A 28 30.54 5.49 16.46
N LEU A 29 30.59 6.79 16.75
CA LEU A 29 29.90 7.79 15.95
C LEU A 29 30.47 7.81 14.52
N CYS A 30 29.59 8.00 13.53
CA CYS A 30 29.97 8.37 12.18
C CYS A 30 30.75 9.69 12.19
N GLU A 31 32.02 9.67 11.83
CA GLU A 31 32.84 10.88 11.67
C GLU A 31 32.88 11.28 10.20
N ILE A 32 32.17 12.37 9.85
CA ILE A 32 32.24 12.99 8.52
C ILE A 32 33.51 13.83 8.47
N THR A 33 34.44 13.49 7.57
CA THR A 33 35.68 14.26 7.38
C THR A 33 35.40 15.63 6.76
N ALA A 34 35.93 16.67 7.40
CA ALA A 34 35.90 18.04 6.89
C ALA A 34 37.30 18.48 6.44
N GLU A 35 37.54 18.49 5.13
CA GLU A 35 38.66 19.23 4.56
C GLU A 35 38.36 20.74 4.54
N GLY A 36 39.32 21.57 4.94
CA GLY A 36 39.33 22.99 4.57
C GLY A 36 39.88 23.98 5.59
N LEU A 37 40.91 24.73 5.16
CA LEU A 37 41.55 25.87 5.86
C LEU A 37 42.40 25.45 7.09
N ILE A 38 43.53 26.07 7.41
CA ILE A 38 43.88 27.51 7.29
C ILE A 38 45.28 27.71 6.70
N ASN A 39 45.41 28.76 5.89
CA ASN A 39 46.68 29.29 5.38
C ASN A 39 47.10 30.53 6.19
N THR A 40 48.39 30.90 6.14
CA THR A 40 49.04 32.07 6.78
C THR A 40 49.36 32.03 8.29
N LEU A 41 50.67 32.06 8.60
CA LEU A 41 51.21 32.99 9.59
C LEU A 41 52.67 33.38 9.26
N SER A 42 52.83 34.65 8.87
CA SER A 42 54.03 35.51 8.94
C SER A 42 55.43 34.93 8.71
N SER A 43 56.03 35.35 7.60
CA SER A 43 57.47 35.54 7.45
C SER A 43 58.02 36.51 8.51
N THR A 44 58.92 36.04 9.40
CA THR A 44 60.16 36.72 9.86
C THR A 44 60.85 35.93 10.99
N ASN A 45 61.82 35.06 10.65
CA ASN A 45 63.04 34.81 11.48
C ASN A 45 64.07 33.80 10.90
N GLU A 46 63.87 33.27 9.68
CA GLU A 46 64.71 32.19 9.14
C GLU A 46 66.19 32.54 8.95
N THR A 47 66.53 33.83 8.78
CA THR A 47 67.90 34.26 8.43
C THR A 47 68.93 34.12 9.56
N ASN A 48 68.52 33.96 10.83
CA ASN A 48 69.44 33.88 11.98
C ASN A 48 69.64 32.47 12.54
N ILE A 49 68.86 31.47 12.11
CA ILE A 49 69.04 30.06 12.51
C ILE A 49 69.92 29.32 11.49
N ILE A 50 69.70 29.56 10.20
CA ILE A 50 70.48 28.95 9.10
C ILE A 50 71.98 29.30 9.20
N ALA A 51 72.31 30.53 9.62
CA ALA A 51 73.69 30.98 9.81
C ALA A 51 74.44 30.29 10.98
N LYS A 52 73.71 29.80 12.01
CA LYS A 52 74.31 29.01 13.11
C LYS A 52 74.40 27.51 12.79
N TYR A 53 73.61 27.01 11.84
CA TYR A 53 73.68 25.62 11.39
C TYR A 53 74.89 25.37 10.47
N GLN A 54 75.25 26.35 9.62
CA GLN A 54 76.37 26.25 8.67
C GLN A 54 77.76 26.25 9.34
N SER A 55 77.91 26.77 10.57
CA SER A 55 79.22 26.86 11.24
C SER A 55 79.61 25.64 12.10
N ARG A 56 78.91 24.51 11.96
CA ARG A 56 79.23 23.24 12.63
C ARG A 56 79.40 22.03 11.69
N LYS A 57 79.63 22.26 10.39
CA LYS A 57 80.26 21.26 9.52
C LYS A 57 81.73 21.04 9.91
N ARG A 58 81.94 20.31 11.01
CA ARG A 58 83.13 19.46 11.14
C ARG A 58 83.03 18.46 10.00
N SER A 59 84.05 18.39 9.16
CA SER A 59 84.22 17.30 8.20
C SER A 59 84.43 16.00 9.00
N ILE A 60 83.32 15.34 9.34
CA ILE A 60 83.36 13.92 9.65
C ILE A 60 83.58 13.25 8.29
N THR A 61 84.79 12.76 8.10
CA THR A 61 85.03 11.73 7.10
C THR A 61 84.16 10.56 7.52
N TYR A 62 83.05 10.35 6.83
CA TYR A 62 82.39 9.06 6.89
C TYR A 62 83.39 8.07 6.31
N GLU A 63 84.03 7.29 7.17
CA GLU A 63 84.32 5.93 6.76
C GLU A 63 82.97 5.35 6.33
N THR A 64 82.87 4.95 5.08
CA THR A 64 81.71 4.23 4.59
C THR A 64 81.70 2.91 5.34
N SER A 65 80.98 2.87 6.47
CA SER A 65 80.66 1.62 7.13
C SER A 65 79.92 0.79 6.10
N SER A 66 80.59 -0.25 5.61
CA SER A 66 79.99 -1.24 4.73
C SER A 66 79.12 -2.23 5.50
N GLU A 67 79.04 -2.06 6.82
CA GLU A 67 78.16 -2.86 7.68
C GLU A 67 76.72 -2.35 7.51
N PRO A 68 75.76 -3.22 7.18
CA PRO A 68 74.36 -2.84 7.11
C PRO A 68 73.86 -2.40 8.49
N PRO A 69 72.82 -1.54 8.54
CA PRO A 69 72.21 -1.14 9.80
C PRO A 69 71.57 -2.36 10.49
N ASP A 70 71.33 -2.24 11.80
CA ASP A 70 70.65 -3.29 12.56
C ASP A 70 69.23 -3.54 12.04
N VAL A 71 68.73 -4.75 12.26
CA VAL A 71 67.35 -5.13 11.90
C VAL A 71 66.37 -4.43 12.83
N PRO A 72 65.33 -3.75 12.33
CA PRO A 72 64.33 -3.12 13.18
C PRO A 72 63.62 -4.13 14.11
N THR A 73 63.49 -3.75 15.38
CA THR A 73 62.87 -4.52 16.46
C THR A 73 61.50 -3.96 16.84
N ASP A 74 60.71 -4.75 17.58
CA ASP A 74 59.37 -4.40 18.09
C ASP A 74 58.40 -3.89 17.00
N LEU A 75 58.48 -4.48 15.79
CA LEU A 75 57.50 -4.25 14.73
C LEU A 75 56.12 -4.72 15.21
N LYS A 76 55.16 -3.79 15.27
CA LYS A 76 53.81 -4.03 15.77
C LYS A 76 52.77 -3.15 15.11
N PHE A 77 51.53 -3.63 15.11
CA PHE A 77 50.35 -2.83 14.80
C PHE A 77 50.04 -1.89 15.97
N SER A 78 50.21 -0.58 15.78
CA SER A 78 49.87 0.43 16.80
C SER A 78 48.42 0.91 16.70
N LYS A 79 47.82 0.79 15.51
CA LYS A 79 46.40 1.07 15.25
C LYS A 79 45.92 0.18 14.10
N ILE A 80 44.70 -0.35 14.23
CA ILE A 80 43.98 -1.03 13.16
C ILE A 80 42.60 -0.39 13.12
N ASN A 81 42.24 0.19 11.99
CA ASN A 81 40.86 0.55 11.65
C ASN A 81 40.34 -0.55 10.71
N ALA A 82 39.12 -1.05 10.94
CA ALA A 82 38.59 -2.29 10.32
C ALA A 82 38.62 -2.33 8.78
N LEU A 83 38.67 -1.18 8.11
CA LEU A 83 38.72 -1.08 6.64
C LEU A 83 39.84 -0.22 6.05
N TYR A 84 40.19 0.88 6.73
CA TYR A 84 40.80 2.05 6.07
C TYR A 84 42.23 2.33 6.47
N SER A 85 42.77 1.65 7.50
CA SER A 85 44.20 1.82 7.82
C SER A 85 44.76 0.80 8.79
N ILE A 86 45.96 0.28 8.49
CA ILE A 86 46.88 -0.33 9.46
C ILE A 86 48.02 0.65 9.71
N THR A 87 48.24 1.04 10.97
CA THR A 87 49.45 1.76 11.37
C THR A 87 50.46 0.78 11.98
N LEU A 88 51.62 0.70 11.33
CA LEU A 88 52.82 -0.03 11.74
C LEU A 88 53.74 0.90 12.53
N THR A 89 54.38 0.37 13.57
CA THR A 89 55.45 1.04 14.34
C THR A 89 56.55 0.06 14.68
N TRP A 90 57.79 0.54 14.78
CA TRP A 90 58.98 -0.23 15.18
C TRP A 90 59.95 0.68 15.94
N GLU A 91 60.96 0.09 16.58
CA GLU A 91 62.05 0.84 17.22
C GLU A 91 62.97 1.49 16.17
N SER A 92 63.39 2.73 16.41
CA SER A 92 64.28 3.47 15.52
C SER A 92 65.71 2.92 15.58
N VAL A 93 66.30 2.65 14.41
CA VAL A 93 67.68 2.20 14.28
C VAL A 93 68.59 3.42 14.06
N ASP A 94 69.45 3.74 15.04
CA ASP A 94 70.30 4.95 15.07
C ASP A 94 71.20 5.14 13.83
N THR A 95 71.58 4.04 13.17
CA THR A 95 72.44 4.06 11.97
C THR A 95 71.67 4.23 10.67
N ALA A 96 70.33 4.12 10.68
CA ALA A 96 69.49 4.14 9.50
C ALA A 96 68.95 5.55 9.19
N ASN A 97 68.78 5.86 7.91
CA ASN A 97 68.14 7.10 7.45
C ASN A 97 66.83 6.87 6.67
N SER A 98 66.48 5.61 6.39
CA SER A 98 65.18 5.25 5.82
C SER A 98 64.82 3.79 6.14
N TYR A 99 63.54 3.47 6.03
CA TYR A 99 63.00 2.12 6.18
C TYR A 99 62.23 1.73 4.92
N ILE A 100 62.38 0.48 4.48
CA ILE A 100 61.59 -0.09 3.39
C ILE A 100 60.59 -1.08 3.99
N ILE A 101 59.30 -0.87 3.70
CA ILE A 101 58.22 -1.77 4.08
C ILE A 101 57.87 -2.62 2.85
N GLU A 102 57.81 -3.92 3.05
CA GLU A 102 57.21 -4.87 2.11
C GLU A 102 55.99 -5.50 2.79
N TRP A 103 54.98 -5.81 1.97
CA TRP A 103 53.72 -6.39 2.41
C TRP A 103 53.37 -7.58 1.51
N LYS A 104 52.46 -8.45 1.97
CA LYS A 104 51.80 -9.45 1.13
C LYS A 104 50.39 -9.72 1.61
N LYS A 105 49.54 -10.16 0.69
CA LYS A 105 48.21 -10.69 0.99
C LYS A 105 48.26 -12.22 1.02
N ASN A 106 47.77 -12.85 2.08
CA ASN A 106 47.75 -14.29 2.28
C ASN A 106 49.12 -14.92 1.99
N ASP A 107 49.21 -15.83 1.01
CA ASP A 107 50.43 -16.50 0.56
C ASP A 107 50.94 -15.95 -0.80
N GLU A 108 50.53 -14.75 -1.18
CA GLU A 108 51.07 -14.03 -2.34
C GLU A 108 52.55 -13.64 -2.12
N ALA A 109 53.20 -13.18 -3.20
CA ALA A 109 54.58 -12.70 -3.12
C ALA A 109 54.67 -11.42 -2.27
N TRP A 110 55.86 -11.17 -1.71
CA TRP A 110 56.16 -9.89 -1.06
C TRP A 110 56.30 -8.80 -2.12
N ASP A 111 55.45 -7.78 -2.01
CA ASP A 111 55.51 -6.56 -2.81
C ASP A 111 55.96 -5.39 -1.96
N ARG A 112 56.66 -4.43 -2.58
CA ARG A 112 57.11 -3.22 -1.88
C ARG A 112 55.91 -2.30 -1.65
N LEU A 113 55.65 -1.97 -0.39
CA LEU A 113 54.62 -1.01 0.00
C LEU A 113 55.12 0.42 -0.23
N ASP A 114 56.12 0.84 0.56
CA ASP A 114 56.71 2.17 0.43
C ASP A 114 58.13 2.26 1.05
N ARG A 115 58.69 3.48 1.12
CA ARG A 115 59.85 3.87 1.93
C ARG A 115 59.51 5.11 2.77
N THR A 116 59.80 5.05 4.05
CA THR A 116 59.62 6.16 5.02
C THR A 116 60.93 6.52 5.70
N GLU A 117 61.04 7.76 6.20
CA GLU A 117 62.13 8.21 7.08
C GLU A 117 61.75 8.06 8.57
N LEU A 118 60.48 7.80 8.88
CA LEU A 118 59.95 7.64 10.24
C LEU A 118 59.98 6.17 10.67
N SER A 119 60.03 5.89 11.97
CA SER A 119 59.86 4.53 12.51
C SER A 119 58.38 4.10 12.63
N SER A 120 57.56 4.59 11.69
CA SER A 120 56.14 4.28 11.58
C SER A 120 55.67 4.44 10.13
N TYR A 121 54.67 3.66 9.73
CA TYR A 121 53.99 3.78 8.45
C TYR A 121 52.50 3.50 8.61
N THR A 122 51.64 4.18 7.85
CA THR A 122 50.21 3.85 7.78
C THR A 122 49.90 3.37 6.38
N ASP A 123 49.54 2.10 6.25
CA ASP A 123 48.94 1.53 5.05
C ASP A 123 47.44 1.84 5.10
N ASP A 124 46.89 2.45 4.04
CA ASP A 124 45.46 2.77 3.92
C ASP A 124 44.65 1.69 3.16
N GLY A 125 45.32 0.65 2.66
CA GLY A 125 44.70 -0.38 1.81
C GLY A 125 44.36 0.11 0.39
N GLY A 126 44.73 1.35 0.04
CA GLY A 126 44.41 1.99 -1.23
C GLY A 126 42.91 2.19 -1.48
N ASN A 127 42.56 2.51 -2.73
CA ASN A 127 41.18 2.84 -3.15
C ASN A 127 40.14 1.72 -2.91
N SER A 128 40.56 0.49 -2.65
CA SER A 128 39.68 -0.65 -2.36
C SER A 128 39.59 -1.00 -0.87
N GLY A 129 40.40 -0.37 -0.01
CA GLY A 129 40.57 -0.79 1.38
C GLY A 129 41.15 -2.20 1.54
N PHE A 130 41.20 -2.68 2.78
CA PHE A 130 41.57 -4.05 3.08
C PHE A 130 40.40 -5.00 2.76
N ILE A 131 40.71 -6.11 2.08
CA ILE A 131 39.70 -7.09 1.65
C ILE A 131 39.39 -8.02 2.83
N PRO A 132 38.12 -8.14 3.28
CA PRO A 132 37.76 -9.04 4.37
C PRO A 132 38.11 -10.51 4.09
N ASN A 133 38.25 -11.29 5.16
CA ASN A 133 38.74 -12.68 5.16
C ASN A 133 40.15 -12.86 4.54
N SER A 134 40.94 -11.77 4.42
CA SER A 134 42.32 -11.81 3.95
C SER A 134 43.30 -11.45 5.06
N THR A 135 44.45 -12.13 5.05
CA THR A 135 45.55 -11.86 5.97
C THR A 135 46.58 -10.97 5.30
N TYR A 136 46.95 -9.85 5.93
CA TYR A 136 47.97 -8.95 5.45
C TYR A 136 49.20 -9.08 6.33
N SER A 137 50.33 -9.48 5.74
CA SER A 137 51.62 -9.62 6.43
C SER A 137 52.54 -8.45 6.08
N TYR A 138 53.33 -7.99 7.04
CA TYR A 138 54.28 -6.89 6.89
C TYR A 138 55.63 -7.22 7.50
N HIS A 139 56.71 -6.83 6.83
CA HIS A 139 58.06 -6.82 7.39
C HIS A 139 58.81 -5.55 6.97
N VAL A 140 59.76 -5.12 7.79
CA VAL A 140 60.50 -3.86 7.58
C VAL A 140 62.01 -4.09 7.63
N LYS A 141 62.77 -3.37 6.81
CA LYS A 141 64.24 -3.31 6.88
C LYS A 141 64.72 -1.88 6.98
N ALA A 142 65.77 -1.67 7.78
CA ALA A 142 66.48 -0.41 7.88
C ALA A 142 67.44 -0.24 6.70
N CYS A 143 67.66 0.99 6.24
CA CYS A 143 68.56 1.31 5.15
C CYS A 143 69.38 2.58 5.42
N VAL A 144 70.61 2.58 4.92
CA VAL A 144 71.51 3.73 4.81
C VAL A 144 71.63 4.11 3.34
N ASP A 145 71.34 5.37 3.05
CA ASP A 145 71.37 6.01 1.72
C ASP A 145 70.52 5.27 0.66
N GLY A 146 69.59 4.43 1.13
CA GLY A 146 68.68 3.66 0.31
C GLY A 146 69.28 2.48 -0.46
N SER A 147 70.58 2.18 -0.28
CA SER A 147 71.32 1.14 -1.00
C SER A 147 71.93 0.06 -0.12
N THR A 148 72.28 0.38 1.12
CA THR A 148 72.83 -0.59 2.10
C THR A 148 71.76 -0.82 3.17
N CYS A 149 71.21 -2.03 3.25
CA CYS A 149 70.07 -2.31 4.13
C CYS A 149 70.30 -3.55 5.01
N SER A 150 69.60 -3.59 6.15
CA SER A 150 69.48 -4.76 7.02
C SER A 150 68.77 -5.91 6.30
N SER A 151 68.77 -7.11 6.89
CA SER A 151 67.71 -8.08 6.60
C SER A 151 66.36 -7.55 7.08
N PHE A 152 65.27 -8.15 6.61
CA PHE A 152 63.94 -7.86 7.13
C PHE A 152 63.80 -8.30 8.59
N SER A 153 62.93 -7.59 9.32
CA SER A 153 62.40 -8.00 10.61
C SER A 153 61.65 -9.33 10.52
N GLU A 154 61.29 -9.91 11.67
CA GLU A 154 60.20 -10.89 11.67
C GLU A 154 58.92 -10.24 11.10
N ALA A 155 58.13 -11.05 10.39
CA ALA A 155 56.89 -10.59 9.77
C ALA A 155 55.73 -10.66 10.78
N ILE A 156 54.99 -9.57 10.92
CA ILE A 156 53.71 -9.56 11.64
C ILE A 156 52.55 -9.69 10.66
N SER A 157 51.41 -10.24 11.09
CA SER A 157 50.25 -10.46 10.24
C SER A 157 48.94 -10.13 10.96
N HIS A 158 47.99 -9.54 10.23
CA HIS A 158 46.62 -9.31 10.70
C HIS A 158 45.61 -9.86 9.69
N THR A 159 44.57 -10.52 10.17
CA THR A 159 43.49 -11.05 9.34
C THR A 159 42.24 -10.21 9.56
N PHE A 160 41.76 -9.55 8.50
CA PHE A 160 40.47 -8.90 8.51
C PHE A 160 39.38 -9.97 8.43
N ILE A 161 38.31 -9.81 9.22
CA ILE A 161 37.14 -10.68 9.21
C ILE A 161 36.01 -9.86 8.57
N ASN A 162 35.12 -10.51 7.84
CA ASN A 162 33.89 -9.86 7.39
C ASN A 162 32.84 -10.00 8.49
N ASP A 163 32.42 -8.88 9.10
CA ASP A 163 31.19 -8.87 9.88
C ASP A 163 29.98 -8.91 8.93
N ALA A 164 28.77 -9.08 9.45
CA ALA A 164 27.56 -9.08 8.63
C ALA A 164 26.80 -7.76 8.82
N PRO A 165 26.05 -7.29 7.80
CA PRO A 165 25.28 -6.06 7.91
C PRO A 165 24.32 -6.09 9.11
N MET A 166 24.09 -4.93 9.72
CA MET A 166 23.11 -4.76 10.78
C MET A 166 21.83 -4.10 10.25
N ILE A 167 20.70 -4.56 10.75
CA ILE A 167 19.38 -3.99 10.46
C ILE A 167 18.77 -3.52 11.78
N LEU A 168 18.37 -2.25 11.84
CA LEU A 168 17.90 -1.55 13.04
C LEU A 168 16.54 -0.88 12.80
N ASP A 169 15.88 -0.51 13.90
CA ASP A 169 14.62 0.26 13.95
C ASP A 169 13.38 -0.39 13.29
N ILE A 170 13.36 -1.72 13.22
CA ILE A 170 12.17 -2.49 12.82
C ILE A 170 11.39 -2.94 14.07
N GLN A 171 10.06 -2.94 13.95
CA GLN A 171 9.10 -3.45 14.92
C GLN A 171 7.96 -4.18 14.19
N ASP A 172 7.09 -4.88 14.92
CA ASP A 172 5.85 -5.40 14.35
C ASP A 172 4.87 -4.25 14.02
N TYR A 173 4.06 -4.44 12.98
CA TYR A 173 3.07 -3.46 12.52
C TYR A 173 1.65 -4.03 12.56
N THR A 174 0.69 -3.20 12.97
CA THR A 174 -0.74 -3.44 12.79
C THR A 174 -1.32 -2.30 11.95
N ILE A 175 -1.92 -2.65 10.83
CA ILE A 175 -2.54 -1.72 9.88
C ILE A 175 -3.99 -2.14 9.63
N ASN A 176 -4.75 -1.32 8.89
CA ASN A 176 -5.99 -1.76 8.27
C ASN A 176 -5.72 -2.21 6.83
N GLU A 177 -6.63 -2.98 6.23
CA GLU A 177 -6.58 -3.27 4.79
C GLU A 177 -6.73 -2.00 3.93
N ASP A 178 -6.39 -2.13 2.64
CA ASP A 178 -6.28 -1.06 1.64
C ASP A 178 -5.34 0.12 1.98
N GLN A 179 -4.57 0.02 3.06
CA GLN A 179 -3.62 1.05 3.47
C GLN A 179 -2.17 0.68 3.11
N THR A 180 -1.56 1.48 2.24
CA THR A 180 -0.11 1.49 2.05
C THR A 180 0.58 2.11 3.27
N ILE A 181 1.57 1.42 3.86
CA ILE A 181 2.40 1.96 4.94
C ILE A 181 3.90 2.04 4.60
N PRO A 182 4.62 3.05 5.14
CA PRO A 182 6.08 3.10 5.13
C PRO A 182 6.67 2.45 6.38
N VAL A 183 7.27 1.27 6.23
CA VAL A 183 8.14 0.65 7.25
C VAL A 183 9.52 1.28 7.14
N ARG A 184 9.91 2.08 8.13
CA ARG A 184 11.24 2.71 8.19
C ARG A 184 12.20 1.80 8.94
N PHE A 185 13.44 1.73 8.46
CA PHE A 185 14.51 0.97 9.11
C PHE A 185 15.88 1.58 8.77
N MET A 186 16.91 1.19 9.51
CA MET A 186 18.30 1.58 9.25
C MET A 186 19.15 0.37 8.90
N VAL A 187 20.10 0.57 7.99
CA VAL A 187 21.13 -0.41 7.62
C VAL A 187 22.52 0.19 7.80
N CYS A 188 23.42 -0.57 8.41
CA CYS A 188 24.84 -0.25 8.50
C CYS A 188 25.66 -1.53 8.43
N ASP A 189 26.94 -1.39 8.13
CA ASP A 189 27.89 -2.48 8.04
C ASP A 189 29.28 -1.92 8.38
N ALA A 190 30.15 -2.73 8.97
CA ALA A 190 31.50 -2.29 9.34
C ALA A 190 32.43 -2.22 8.12
N GLU A 191 32.21 -3.10 7.14
CA GLU A 191 33.06 -3.27 5.95
C GLU A 191 32.51 -2.56 4.70
N THR A 192 31.23 -2.18 4.69
CA THR A 192 30.52 -1.75 3.48
C THR A 192 29.72 -0.48 3.72
N VAL A 193 30.04 0.57 2.95
CA VAL A 193 29.29 1.84 2.99
C VAL A 193 27.81 1.61 2.65
N ALA A 194 26.92 2.26 3.41
CA ALA A 194 25.50 1.92 3.43
C ALA A 194 24.78 1.98 2.07
N TYR A 195 25.27 2.75 1.09
CA TYR A 195 24.69 2.81 -0.26
C TYR A 195 25.15 1.68 -1.21
N SER A 196 26.11 0.87 -0.79
CA SER A 196 26.62 -0.30 -1.51
C SER A 196 26.08 -1.63 -0.97
N LEU A 197 25.27 -1.58 0.10
CA LEU A 197 24.50 -2.72 0.60
C LEU A 197 23.38 -3.08 -0.39
N ILE A 198 23.05 -4.36 -0.47
CA ILE A 198 21.99 -4.89 -1.34
C ILE A 198 20.82 -5.32 -0.45
N GLU A 199 19.66 -4.70 -0.63
CA GLU A 199 18.45 -5.00 0.14
C GLU A 199 17.40 -5.76 -0.67
N THR A 200 16.73 -6.71 -0.03
CA THR A 200 15.51 -7.36 -0.55
C THR A 200 14.49 -7.55 0.56
N ALA A 201 13.20 -7.58 0.22
CA ALA A 201 12.12 -7.88 1.15
C ALA A 201 11.23 -8.99 0.58
N THR A 202 10.86 -9.97 1.40
CA THR A 202 10.02 -11.11 1.00
C THR A 202 8.93 -11.36 2.02
N ALA A 203 7.67 -11.40 1.58
CA ALA A 203 6.55 -11.84 2.41
C ALA A 203 6.42 -13.38 2.42
N HIS A 204 6.09 -13.92 3.59
CA HIS A 204 5.71 -15.32 3.76
C HIS A 204 4.31 -15.58 3.19
N ASN A 205 3.35 -14.70 3.49
CA ASN A 205 2.02 -14.72 2.89
C ASN A 205 1.99 -13.86 1.62
N LYS A 206 2.36 -14.47 0.49
CA LYS A 206 2.43 -13.82 -0.84
C LYS A 206 1.06 -13.49 -1.45
N LEU A 207 -0.04 -13.95 -0.86
CA LEU A 207 -1.39 -13.51 -1.25
C LEU A 207 -1.70 -12.17 -0.59
N LEU A 208 -1.38 -12.00 0.69
CA LEU A 208 -1.57 -10.75 1.42
C LEU A 208 -0.57 -9.66 1.00
N PHE A 209 0.70 -10.01 0.78
CA PHE A 209 1.74 -9.10 0.28
C PHE A 209 2.48 -9.73 -0.91
N PRO A 210 1.96 -9.61 -2.14
CA PRO A 210 2.68 -10.02 -3.34
C PRO A 210 3.87 -9.10 -3.59
N SER A 211 4.92 -9.59 -4.27
CA SER A 211 6.15 -8.82 -4.50
C SER A 211 5.95 -7.55 -5.35
N SER A 212 4.84 -7.42 -6.06
CA SER A 212 4.43 -6.19 -6.76
C SER A 212 4.03 -5.07 -5.81
N ASN A 213 3.64 -5.39 -4.57
CA ASN A 213 3.11 -4.46 -3.58
C ASN A 213 4.14 -4.15 -2.48
N MET A 214 5.40 -4.55 -2.70
CA MET A 214 6.53 -4.35 -1.79
C MET A 214 7.64 -3.62 -2.54
N PHE A 215 8.10 -2.49 -2.03
CA PHE A 215 9.20 -1.72 -2.64
C PHE A 215 10.09 -1.08 -1.58
N ILE A 216 11.41 -1.30 -1.66
CA ILE A 216 12.39 -0.61 -0.82
C ILE A 216 12.85 0.65 -1.53
N GLU A 217 12.60 1.79 -0.91
CA GLU A 217 13.16 3.09 -1.29
C GLU A 217 14.50 3.29 -0.57
N SER A 218 15.59 3.13 -1.32
CA SER A 218 16.97 3.32 -0.85
C SER A 218 17.49 4.71 -1.24
N CYS A 219 17.99 5.45 -0.25
CA CYS A 219 18.68 6.74 -0.47
C CYS A 219 20.12 6.51 -0.95
N ALA A 220 20.60 7.33 -1.88
CA ALA A 220 21.90 7.13 -2.53
C ALA A 220 23.15 7.30 -1.63
N THR A 221 23.01 7.78 -0.38
CA THR A 221 24.14 8.12 0.51
C THR A 221 23.87 7.92 2.00
N CYS A 222 22.72 7.39 2.41
CA CYS A 222 22.31 7.36 3.83
C CYS A 222 22.03 5.94 4.34
N ALA A 223 22.01 5.76 5.67
CA ALA A 223 21.70 4.49 6.32
C ALA A 223 20.19 4.18 6.40
N ASN A 224 19.34 5.21 6.28
CA ASN A 224 17.88 5.05 6.38
C ASN A 224 17.30 4.38 5.12
N ARG A 225 16.25 3.59 5.32
CA ARG A 225 15.46 2.93 4.28
C ARG A 225 13.97 3.05 4.58
N THR A 226 13.15 3.00 3.54
CA THR A 226 11.70 2.85 3.67
C THR A 226 11.25 1.67 2.82
N LEU A 227 10.75 0.61 3.45
CA LEU A 227 9.99 -0.44 2.78
C LEU A 227 8.52 -0.01 2.73
N TRP A 228 8.04 0.28 1.53
CA TRP A 228 6.62 0.49 1.26
C TRP A 228 5.92 -0.86 1.16
N LEU A 229 4.89 -1.07 1.99
CA LEU A 229 4.03 -2.25 1.98
C LEU A 229 2.59 -1.84 1.69
N THR A 230 1.97 -2.47 0.70
CA THR A 230 0.53 -2.38 0.46
C THR A 230 -0.05 -3.80 0.53
N PRO A 231 -1.08 -4.07 1.34
CA PRO A 231 -1.76 -5.36 1.26
C PRO A 231 -2.40 -5.54 -0.13
N THR A 232 -2.73 -6.76 -0.51
CA THR A 232 -3.72 -6.98 -1.58
C THR A 232 -5.05 -6.37 -1.15
N ALA A 233 -5.78 -5.78 -2.09
CA ALA A 233 -7.07 -5.17 -1.82
C ALA A 233 -8.04 -6.19 -1.22
N ASP A 234 -8.88 -5.73 -0.29
CA ASP A 234 -9.94 -6.53 0.34
C ASP A 234 -9.38 -7.81 1.04
N MET A 235 -8.14 -7.76 1.54
CA MET A 235 -7.48 -8.86 2.27
C MET A 235 -6.94 -8.45 3.65
N ALA A 236 -7.60 -8.98 4.69
CA ALA A 236 -7.11 -9.00 6.06
C ALA A 236 -6.27 -10.26 6.39
N GLY A 237 -5.59 -10.24 7.54
CA GLY A 237 -4.84 -11.38 8.07
C GLY A 237 -3.46 -11.00 8.62
N SER A 238 -2.45 -11.85 8.41
CA SER A 238 -1.08 -11.50 8.76
C SER A 238 -0.04 -12.12 7.83
N SER A 239 1.18 -11.56 7.88
CA SER A 239 2.38 -12.12 7.26
C SER A 239 3.59 -11.85 8.13
N TYR A 240 4.56 -12.77 8.09
CA TYR A 240 5.95 -12.41 8.35
C TYR A 240 6.55 -11.76 7.10
N ILE A 241 7.38 -10.74 7.29
CA ILE A 241 8.17 -10.08 6.25
C ILE A 241 9.64 -10.25 6.62
N ASP A 242 10.41 -10.89 5.75
CA ASP A 242 11.86 -11.00 5.88
C ASP A 242 12.51 -9.87 5.07
N ILE A 243 13.23 -8.96 5.74
CA ILE A 243 14.16 -8.03 5.10
C ILE A 243 15.55 -8.67 5.15
N THR A 244 16.14 -8.89 3.98
CA THR A 244 17.51 -9.41 3.84
C THR A 244 18.41 -8.31 3.33
N VAL A 245 19.54 -8.09 4.02
CA VAL A 245 20.58 -7.15 3.63
C VAL A 245 21.89 -7.91 3.52
N SER A 246 22.57 -7.79 2.37
CA SER A 246 23.87 -8.38 2.12
C SER A 246 24.89 -7.32 1.72
N ASP A 247 26.14 -7.53 2.13
CA ASP A 247 27.29 -6.74 1.71
C ASP A 247 27.86 -7.22 0.34
N LEU A 248 29.01 -6.65 -0.06
CA LEU A 248 29.73 -7.02 -1.28
C LEU A 248 30.77 -8.14 -1.09
N HIS A 249 30.92 -8.64 0.13
CA HIS A 249 31.97 -9.55 0.58
C HIS A 249 31.45 -10.94 1.02
N GLY A 250 30.13 -11.11 1.10
CA GLY A 250 29.43 -12.35 1.41
C GLY A 250 28.73 -12.40 2.78
N GLY A 251 28.82 -11.35 3.60
CA GLY A 251 28.03 -11.22 4.82
C GLY A 251 26.57 -10.91 4.49
N THR A 252 25.66 -11.44 5.32
CA THR A 252 24.21 -11.32 5.10
C THR A 252 23.47 -11.43 6.41
N THR A 253 22.52 -10.53 6.62
CA THR A 253 21.61 -10.53 7.77
C THR A 253 20.17 -10.53 7.30
N VAL A 254 19.33 -11.28 8.00
CA VAL A 254 17.88 -11.32 7.80
C VAL A 254 17.22 -10.82 9.07
N HIS A 255 16.35 -9.82 8.95
CA HIS A 255 15.45 -9.39 10.02
C HIS A 255 14.01 -9.74 9.63
N GLN A 256 13.33 -10.47 10.51
CA GLN A 256 11.93 -10.83 10.34
C GLN A 256 11.07 -9.99 11.29
N PHE A 257 9.98 -9.44 10.77
CA PHE A 257 8.93 -8.81 11.56
C PHE A 257 7.55 -9.26 11.11
N THR A 258 6.56 -9.06 11.97
CA THR A 258 5.16 -9.40 11.73
C THR A 258 4.41 -8.17 11.25
N ILE A 259 3.61 -8.32 10.21
CA ILE A 259 2.56 -7.35 9.85
C ILE A 259 1.18 -8.01 9.98
N THR A 260 0.32 -7.37 10.74
CA THR A 260 -1.10 -7.73 10.91
C THR A 260 -1.95 -6.71 10.17
N VAL A 261 -2.82 -7.19 9.30
CA VAL A 261 -3.79 -6.39 8.55
C VAL A 261 -5.15 -6.65 9.17
N ASN A 262 -5.65 -5.66 9.90
CA ASN A 262 -7.00 -5.66 10.44
C ASN A 262 -8.00 -5.49 9.29
N PRO A 263 -9.16 -6.14 9.40
CA PRO A 263 -10.23 -5.89 8.47
C PRO A 263 -10.92 -4.55 8.67
N VAL A 264 -11.54 -4.04 7.61
CA VAL A 264 -12.40 -2.87 7.57
C VAL A 264 -13.62 -3.22 6.75
N GLY A 265 -14.81 -2.82 7.21
CA GLY A 265 -16.04 -3.10 6.48
C GLY A 265 -16.07 -2.46 5.09
N ASP A 266 -16.49 -3.25 4.11
CA ASP A 266 -16.69 -2.88 2.71
C ASP A 266 -18.16 -2.69 2.34
N LYS A 267 -18.41 -2.24 1.10
CA LYS A 267 -19.79 -2.06 0.60
C LYS A 267 -20.26 -3.26 -0.21
N PRO A 268 -21.51 -3.71 -0.04
CA PRO A 268 -22.12 -4.67 -0.96
C PRO A 268 -22.06 -4.18 -2.40
N VAL A 269 -21.83 -5.08 -3.36
CA VAL A 269 -21.74 -4.76 -4.79
C VAL A 269 -22.94 -5.36 -5.52
N ILE A 270 -23.87 -4.50 -5.95
CA ILE A 270 -25.01 -4.88 -6.78
C ILE A 270 -24.57 -4.89 -8.26
N SER A 271 -24.88 -5.96 -9.00
CA SER A 271 -24.62 -6.03 -10.44
C SER A 271 -25.28 -4.89 -11.22
N ASN A 272 -24.91 -4.73 -12.50
CA ASN A 272 -25.71 -3.87 -13.36
C ASN A 272 -27.12 -4.47 -13.54
N ILE A 273 -28.13 -3.61 -13.62
CA ILE A 273 -29.52 -3.97 -13.94
C ILE A 273 -29.89 -3.11 -15.14
N ALA A 274 -30.36 -3.75 -16.23
CA ALA A 274 -30.81 -3.02 -17.42
C ALA A 274 -32.23 -2.48 -17.19
N ASP A 275 -32.58 -1.42 -17.91
CA ASP A 275 -33.96 -0.91 -17.96
C ASP A 275 -34.94 -1.99 -18.41
N GLN A 276 -36.16 -1.93 -17.89
CA GLN A 276 -37.16 -2.99 -18.00
C GLN A 276 -38.47 -2.45 -18.59
N THR A 277 -39.20 -3.33 -19.29
CA THR A 277 -40.49 -2.98 -19.87
C THR A 277 -41.46 -4.16 -19.77
N ILE A 278 -42.71 -3.87 -19.40
CA ILE A 278 -43.81 -4.83 -19.42
C ILE A 278 -45.10 -4.13 -19.90
N ALA A 279 -46.09 -4.89 -20.33
CA ALA A 279 -47.43 -4.40 -20.55
C ALA A 279 -48.15 -4.14 -19.21
N GLU A 280 -49.17 -3.28 -19.20
CA GLU A 280 -50.14 -3.30 -18.10
C GLU A 280 -50.97 -4.59 -18.11
N ASP A 281 -51.58 -4.89 -16.96
CA ASP A 281 -52.30 -6.14 -16.63
C ASP A 281 -51.68 -7.44 -17.16
N PRO A 282 -50.39 -7.71 -16.85
CA PRO A 282 -49.72 -8.90 -17.33
C PRO A 282 -50.22 -10.17 -16.62
N ASP A 283 -50.44 -11.25 -17.39
CA ASP A 283 -50.78 -12.59 -16.86
C ASP A 283 -49.75 -13.12 -15.83
N THR A 284 -48.51 -12.62 -15.88
CA THR A 284 -47.42 -13.00 -14.97
C THR A 284 -46.56 -11.77 -14.62
N PRO A 285 -46.21 -11.56 -13.34
CA PRO A 285 -45.27 -10.49 -12.95
C PRO A 285 -43.91 -10.57 -13.66
N LEU A 286 -43.22 -9.44 -13.77
CA LEU A 286 -41.86 -9.41 -14.33
C LEU A 286 -40.83 -9.89 -13.31
N SER A 287 -39.99 -10.84 -13.69
CA SER A 287 -38.83 -11.28 -12.91
C SER A 287 -37.54 -10.61 -13.40
N VAL A 288 -36.97 -9.71 -12.59
CA VAL A 288 -35.70 -9.04 -12.85
C VAL A 288 -34.58 -9.74 -12.07
N LEU A 289 -33.60 -10.27 -12.80
CA LEU A 289 -32.46 -10.99 -12.24
C LEU A 289 -31.26 -10.06 -12.04
N PHE A 290 -30.63 -10.14 -10.87
CA PHE A 290 -29.38 -9.45 -10.55
C PHE A 290 -28.53 -10.31 -9.61
N SER A 291 -27.25 -9.97 -9.44
CA SER A 291 -26.38 -10.60 -8.45
C SER A 291 -25.90 -9.60 -7.42
N LEU A 292 -25.65 -10.10 -6.21
CA LEU A 292 -25.04 -9.37 -5.11
C LEU A 292 -23.80 -10.13 -4.64
N THR A 293 -22.74 -9.40 -4.35
CA THR A 293 -21.51 -9.91 -3.72
C THR A 293 -21.07 -8.95 -2.63
N ASP A 294 -20.41 -9.47 -1.60
CA ASP A 294 -19.77 -8.69 -0.55
C ASP A 294 -18.48 -9.41 -0.14
N VAL A 295 -17.46 -8.64 0.22
CA VAL A 295 -16.09 -9.12 0.44
C VAL A 295 -15.73 -9.27 1.92
N ASP A 296 -16.49 -8.63 2.82
CA ASP A 296 -16.35 -8.66 4.30
C ASP A 296 -16.41 -10.04 4.96
N GLN A 297 -16.73 -11.09 4.20
CA GLN A 297 -17.04 -12.40 4.76
C GLN A 297 -15.81 -13.20 5.23
N TYR A 298 -14.59 -12.63 5.18
CA TYR A 298 -13.33 -13.38 5.36
C TYR A 298 -12.33 -12.79 6.35
N PHE A 299 -12.57 -13.02 7.64
CA PHE A 299 -11.54 -12.87 8.65
C PHE A 299 -11.02 -14.25 9.07
N SER A 300 -9.93 -14.69 8.42
CA SER A 300 -9.08 -15.71 9.01
C SER A 300 -8.17 -15.06 10.03
N ASP A 301 -8.49 -15.20 11.32
CA ASP A 301 -7.42 -15.24 12.29
C ASP A 301 -6.49 -16.43 11.97
N ASN A 302 -5.24 -16.38 12.44
CA ASN A 302 -4.24 -17.41 12.14
C ASN A 302 -4.57 -18.79 12.74
N SER A 303 -5.73 -18.98 13.40
CA SER A 303 -6.17 -20.30 13.90
C SER A 303 -6.77 -21.19 12.81
N GLY A 304 -7.10 -20.63 11.64
CA GLY A 304 -7.85 -21.32 10.59
C GLY A 304 -9.36 -21.39 10.85
N SER A 305 -9.84 -20.81 11.96
CA SER A 305 -11.26 -20.64 12.24
C SER A 305 -11.83 -19.46 11.44
N LYS A 306 -12.45 -19.76 10.31
CA LYS A 306 -13.22 -18.78 9.53
C LYS A 306 -14.52 -18.46 10.28
N ASN A 307 -14.58 -17.28 10.91
CA ASN A 307 -15.80 -16.78 11.52
C ASN A 307 -16.59 -15.99 10.47
N TYR A 308 -17.70 -16.58 10.01
CA TYR A 308 -18.62 -15.95 9.05
C TYR A 308 -19.78 -15.30 9.80
N SER A 309 -19.92 -13.98 9.74
CA SER A 309 -21.11 -13.31 10.30
C SER A 309 -21.41 -11.94 9.70
N ASP A 310 -21.01 -11.66 8.45
CA ASP A 310 -21.68 -10.58 7.72
C ASP A 310 -23.06 -11.05 7.24
N THR A 311 -24.02 -10.12 7.20
CA THR A 311 -25.41 -10.37 6.81
C THR A 311 -25.95 -9.18 6.04
N ILE A 312 -26.21 -9.37 4.75
CA ILE A 312 -26.71 -8.31 3.89
C ILE A 312 -28.24 -8.25 3.93
N THR A 313 -28.77 -7.06 4.20
CA THR A 313 -30.19 -6.73 4.07
C THR A 313 -30.44 -6.00 2.75
N ILE A 314 -31.57 -6.29 2.11
CA ILE A 314 -31.90 -5.79 0.76
C ILE A 314 -33.31 -5.21 0.77
N SER A 315 -33.46 -4.03 0.17
CA SER A 315 -34.75 -3.37 -0.04
C SER A 315 -34.89 -2.87 -1.47
N SER A 316 -36.14 -2.74 -1.91
CA SER A 316 -36.51 -2.24 -3.24
C SER A 316 -37.67 -1.26 -3.12
N GLU A 317 -37.58 -0.13 -3.79
CA GLU A 317 -38.64 0.89 -3.83
C GLU A 317 -38.89 1.42 -5.25
N SER A 318 -40.13 1.82 -5.50
CA SER A 318 -40.56 2.53 -6.71
C SER A 318 -40.73 4.00 -6.38
N GLN A 319 -40.37 4.91 -7.31
CA GLN A 319 -40.73 6.33 -7.17
C GLN A 319 -42.23 6.59 -7.41
N SER A 320 -42.98 5.59 -7.90
CA SER A 320 -44.42 5.66 -8.13
C SER A 320 -45.15 4.44 -7.55
N ASN A 321 -45.75 4.64 -6.37
CA ASN A 321 -46.60 3.62 -5.71
C ASN A 321 -47.98 3.47 -6.37
N THR A 322 -48.33 4.33 -7.33
CA THR A 322 -49.55 4.21 -8.13
C THR A 322 -49.33 3.39 -9.41
N LEU A 323 -48.09 3.30 -9.90
CA LEU A 323 -47.73 2.52 -11.08
C LEU A 323 -47.33 1.08 -10.72
N ILE A 324 -46.64 0.90 -9.59
CA ILE A 324 -46.23 -0.42 -9.09
C ILE A 324 -46.83 -0.63 -7.70
N ALA A 325 -47.70 -1.63 -7.58
CA ALA A 325 -48.39 -1.94 -6.33
C ALA A 325 -47.54 -2.84 -5.41
N ILE A 326 -46.72 -3.73 -5.98
CA ILE A 326 -45.92 -4.72 -5.24
C ILE A 326 -44.53 -4.87 -5.88
N LEU A 327 -43.50 -4.76 -5.04
CA LEU A 327 -42.12 -5.15 -5.32
C LEU A 327 -41.72 -6.22 -4.31
N ASP A 328 -41.70 -7.48 -4.74
CA ASP A 328 -41.33 -8.60 -3.89
C ASP A 328 -39.92 -9.09 -4.24
N LEU A 329 -39.01 -8.96 -3.28
CA LEU A 329 -37.72 -9.63 -3.29
C LEU A 329 -37.87 -11.03 -2.70
N SER A 330 -37.43 -12.07 -3.41
CA SER A 330 -37.25 -13.39 -2.81
C SER A 330 -36.18 -13.27 -1.72
N SER A 331 -36.58 -13.34 -0.44
CA SER A 331 -35.72 -13.01 0.69
C SER A 331 -34.58 -14.02 0.86
N ILE A 332 -33.36 -13.60 0.51
CA ILE A 332 -32.13 -14.34 0.78
C ILE A 332 -31.35 -13.59 1.86
N SER A 333 -31.18 -14.21 3.02
CA SER A 333 -30.08 -13.88 3.93
C SER A 333 -28.79 -14.49 3.35
N ILE A 334 -27.95 -13.67 2.73
CA ILE A 334 -26.67 -14.15 2.20
C ILE A 334 -25.77 -14.48 3.39
N THR A 335 -25.42 -15.76 3.53
CA THR A 335 -24.55 -16.31 4.59
C THR A 335 -23.54 -17.28 3.98
N LYS A 336 -22.85 -16.85 2.91
CA LYS A 336 -21.94 -17.70 2.13
C LYS A 336 -20.85 -16.91 1.39
N ALA A 337 -19.62 -17.42 1.56
CA ALA A 337 -18.43 -17.48 0.69
C ALA A 337 -18.18 -16.36 -0.36
N PRO A 338 -16.91 -15.94 -0.56
CA PRO A 338 -16.59 -14.95 -1.57
C PRO A 338 -16.78 -15.63 -2.93
N ASP A 339 -17.08 -14.85 -3.96
CA ASP A 339 -17.44 -15.38 -5.28
C ASP A 339 -18.74 -16.23 -5.34
N ASP A 340 -19.46 -16.52 -4.22
CA ASP A 340 -20.81 -17.11 -4.29
C ASP A 340 -21.82 -16.01 -4.66
N THR A 341 -21.84 -15.69 -5.96
CA THR A 341 -22.77 -14.72 -6.56
C THR A 341 -24.21 -15.15 -6.27
N SER A 342 -24.80 -14.55 -5.25
CA SER A 342 -26.18 -14.81 -4.90
C SER A 342 -27.07 -14.17 -5.95
N GLN A 343 -27.60 -14.99 -6.85
CA GLN A 343 -28.58 -14.56 -7.84
C GLN A 343 -29.91 -14.28 -7.14
N LEU A 344 -30.35 -13.03 -7.24
CA LEU A 344 -31.57 -12.52 -6.65
C LEU A 344 -32.60 -12.28 -7.75
N THR A 345 -33.87 -12.48 -7.40
CA THR A 345 -35.00 -12.14 -8.27
C THR A 345 -35.85 -11.07 -7.60
N LEU A 346 -35.97 -9.92 -8.25
CA LEU A 346 -37.00 -8.93 -7.96
C LEU A 346 -38.23 -9.26 -8.80
N THR A 347 -39.37 -9.44 -8.14
CA THR A 347 -40.65 -9.65 -8.80
C THR A 347 -41.42 -8.34 -8.81
N ILE A 348 -41.77 -7.84 -10.00
CA ILE A 348 -42.47 -6.57 -10.19
C ILE A 348 -43.87 -6.83 -10.73
N ASN A 349 -44.89 -6.37 -9.99
CA ASN A 349 -46.27 -6.38 -10.47
C ASN A 349 -46.78 -4.94 -10.62
N PRO A 350 -47.03 -4.46 -11.85
CA PRO A 350 -47.74 -3.20 -12.08
C PRO A 350 -49.09 -3.16 -11.35
N ALA A 351 -49.58 -1.96 -11.06
CA ALA A 351 -50.97 -1.79 -10.68
C ALA A 351 -51.87 -1.99 -11.93
N ASN A 352 -53.07 -2.55 -11.74
CA ASN A 352 -54.03 -2.75 -12.82
C ASN A 352 -54.41 -1.42 -13.50
N ASN A 353 -54.43 -1.41 -14.83
CA ASN A 353 -54.71 -0.29 -15.73
C ASN A 353 -53.81 0.93 -15.46
N ALA A 354 -52.56 0.69 -15.05
CA ALA A 354 -51.57 1.73 -14.78
C ALA A 354 -50.38 1.62 -15.76
N PHE A 355 -50.31 2.57 -16.69
CA PHE A 355 -49.21 2.74 -17.64
C PHE A 355 -48.32 3.96 -17.31
N GLY A 356 -47.10 3.95 -17.84
CA GLY A 356 -46.13 5.05 -17.70
C GLY A 356 -44.72 4.58 -17.30
N GLU A 357 -43.91 5.50 -16.80
CA GLU A 357 -42.52 5.25 -16.41
C GLU A 357 -42.30 5.51 -14.91
N THR A 358 -41.45 4.71 -14.28
CA THR A 358 -40.94 4.97 -12.92
C THR A 358 -39.50 4.47 -12.76
N GLN A 359 -38.75 5.07 -11.84
CA GLN A 359 -37.45 4.56 -11.46
C GLN A 359 -37.59 3.60 -10.28
N ILE A 360 -36.96 2.44 -10.37
CA ILE A 360 -36.83 1.49 -9.26
C ILE A 360 -35.44 1.64 -8.65
N THR A 361 -35.37 1.71 -7.33
CA THR A 361 -34.11 1.74 -6.56
C THR A 361 -33.99 0.47 -5.74
N ILE A 362 -32.86 -0.22 -5.88
CA ILE A 362 -32.44 -1.37 -5.07
C ILE A 362 -31.34 -0.89 -4.13
N THR A 363 -31.48 -1.16 -2.84
CA THR A 363 -30.48 -0.85 -1.82
C THR A 363 -30.03 -2.12 -1.14
N ALA A 364 -28.73 -2.34 -1.05
CA ALA A 364 -28.10 -3.38 -0.25
C ALA A 364 -27.33 -2.72 0.90
N THR A 365 -27.48 -3.28 2.11
CA THR A 365 -26.84 -2.82 3.36
C THR A 365 -26.24 -4.03 4.07
N ASP A 366 -24.94 -4.01 4.32
CA ASP A 366 -24.21 -5.05 5.06
C ASP A 366 -24.52 -5.03 6.58
N SER A 367 -23.76 -5.79 7.37
CA SER A 367 -23.83 -5.74 8.84
C SER A 367 -23.13 -4.53 9.47
N HIS A 368 -22.18 -3.87 8.79
CA HIS A 368 -21.53 -2.64 9.25
C HIS A 368 -22.30 -1.34 8.93
N SER A 369 -23.50 -1.45 8.33
CA SER A 369 -24.36 -0.33 7.89
C SER A 369 -23.81 0.50 6.71
N LEU A 370 -22.89 -0.08 5.95
CA LEU A 370 -22.39 0.39 4.67
C LEU A 370 -23.38 0.00 3.56
N THR A 371 -23.62 0.94 2.64
CA THR A 371 -24.69 0.81 1.65
C THR A 371 -24.21 1.01 0.22
N ASN A 372 -24.88 0.31 -0.69
CA ASN A 372 -24.77 0.49 -2.14
C ASN A 372 -26.16 0.50 -2.76
N THR A 373 -26.33 1.28 -3.83
CA THR A 373 -27.61 1.42 -4.52
C THR A 373 -27.48 1.23 -6.02
N ARG A 374 -28.48 0.59 -6.62
CA ARG A 374 -28.63 0.44 -8.07
C ARG A 374 -30.00 0.96 -8.48
N GLN A 375 -30.04 1.73 -9.56
CA GLN A 375 -31.28 2.24 -10.15
C GLN A 375 -31.41 1.78 -11.60
N PHE A 376 -32.65 1.57 -12.04
CA PHE A 376 -33.00 1.32 -13.44
C PHE A 376 -34.38 1.92 -13.75
N LEU A 377 -34.65 2.21 -15.02
CA LEU A 377 -35.95 2.66 -15.49
C LEU A 377 -36.88 1.47 -15.70
N PHE A 378 -38.12 1.58 -15.24
CA PHE A 378 -39.18 0.61 -15.45
C PHE A 378 -40.33 1.28 -16.21
N THR A 379 -40.69 0.70 -17.36
CA THR A 379 -41.75 1.20 -18.23
C THR A 379 -42.91 0.22 -18.26
N VAL A 380 -44.13 0.69 -18.01
CA VAL A 380 -45.36 -0.06 -18.26
C VAL A 380 -46.03 0.52 -19.50
N THR A 381 -46.14 -0.29 -20.56
CA THR A 381 -46.76 0.13 -21.82
C THR A 381 -48.27 -0.09 -21.78
N PRO A 382 -49.08 0.87 -22.26
CA PRO A 382 -50.53 0.74 -22.23
C PRO A 382 -51.04 -0.38 -23.14
N VAL A 383 -52.15 -1.01 -22.73
CA VAL A 383 -52.84 -2.08 -23.46
C VAL A 383 -54.33 -1.75 -23.51
N ASN A 384 -54.92 -1.78 -24.70
CA ASN A 384 -56.34 -1.48 -24.86
C ASN A 384 -57.22 -2.55 -24.19
N ASP A 385 -57.89 -2.19 -23.12
CA ASP A 385 -58.89 -2.99 -22.41
C ASP A 385 -60.25 -3.03 -23.12
N ALA A 386 -61.13 -3.91 -22.64
CA ALA A 386 -62.49 -4.02 -23.15
C ALA A 386 -63.47 -3.13 -22.35
N PRO A 387 -64.44 -2.46 -22.99
CA PRO A 387 -65.45 -1.69 -22.27
C PRO A 387 -66.36 -2.59 -21.43
N GLU A 388 -66.50 -2.24 -20.16
CA GLU A 388 -67.35 -2.94 -19.20
C GLU A 388 -68.77 -2.35 -19.12
N ILE A 389 -69.75 -3.22 -18.84
CA ILE A 389 -71.14 -2.85 -18.63
C ILE A 389 -71.56 -3.28 -17.23
N HIS A 390 -71.88 -2.31 -16.38
CA HIS A 390 -72.36 -2.57 -15.02
C HIS A 390 -73.84 -2.25 -14.85
N ASN A 391 -74.42 -2.74 -13.74
CA ASN A 391 -75.79 -2.45 -13.30
C ASN A 391 -76.91 -2.83 -14.30
N ILE A 392 -76.65 -3.83 -15.14
CA ILE A 392 -77.62 -4.44 -16.06
C ILE A 392 -78.03 -5.83 -15.56
N ASN A 393 -79.33 -6.12 -15.54
CA ASN A 393 -79.85 -7.44 -15.17
C ASN A 393 -79.96 -8.33 -16.41
N SER A 394 -79.81 -9.64 -16.23
CA SER A 394 -79.98 -10.64 -17.29
C SER A 394 -81.41 -10.76 -17.80
N ASN A 395 -82.41 -10.34 -17.03
CA ASN A 395 -83.82 -10.35 -17.41
C ASN A 395 -84.58 -9.12 -16.93
N TYR A 396 -85.51 -8.67 -17.77
CA TYR A 396 -86.53 -7.68 -17.42
C TYR A 396 -87.89 -8.19 -17.91
N SER A 397 -88.93 -7.89 -17.16
CA SER A 397 -90.32 -8.14 -17.56
C SER A 397 -91.18 -6.90 -17.38
N THR A 398 -92.22 -6.84 -18.19
CA THR A 398 -93.26 -5.82 -18.18
C THR A 398 -94.54 -6.43 -18.73
N LEU A 399 -95.68 -5.77 -18.51
CA LEU A 399 -96.92 -6.13 -19.19
C LEU A 399 -96.90 -5.60 -20.63
N GLU A 400 -97.75 -6.16 -21.49
CA GLU A 400 -98.00 -5.57 -22.81
C GLU A 400 -98.40 -4.10 -22.69
N ASP A 401 -98.04 -3.30 -23.70
CA ASP A 401 -98.21 -1.85 -23.77
C ASP A 401 -97.66 -1.02 -22.59
N THR A 402 -96.88 -1.64 -21.69
CA THR A 402 -96.32 -1.00 -20.51
C THR A 402 -94.81 -0.75 -20.68
N ALA A 403 -94.43 0.51 -20.85
CA ALA A 403 -93.02 0.90 -20.96
C ALA A 403 -92.23 0.56 -19.68
N LYS A 404 -91.11 -0.14 -19.84
CA LYS A 404 -90.19 -0.46 -18.73
C LYS A 404 -88.96 0.43 -18.82
N THR A 405 -88.81 1.34 -17.87
CA THR A 405 -87.54 2.07 -17.70
C THR A 405 -86.50 1.14 -17.09
N ILE A 406 -85.32 1.08 -17.71
CA ILE A 406 -84.12 0.45 -17.15
C ILE A 406 -83.16 1.60 -16.83
N SER A 407 -82.85 1.79 -15.55
CA SER A 407 -82.04 2.90 -15.04
C SER A 407 -80.81 2.37 -14.32
N GLY A 408 -79.75 3.17 -14.28
CA GLY A 408 -78.54 2.88 -13.50
C GLY A 408 -77.44 2.12 -14.26
N ILE A 409 -77.68 1.69 -15.50
CA ILE A 409 -76.63 1.13 -16.37
C ILE A 409 -75.49 2.14 -16.49
N THR A 410 -74.27 1.68 -16.24
CA THR A 410 -73.04 2.46 -16.43
C THR A 410 -72.12 1.71 -17.38
N LEU A 411 -71.49 2.45 -18.28
CA LEU A 411 -70.47 1.97 -19.19
C LEU A 411 -69.15 2.61 -18.78
N THR A 412 -68.11 1.81 -18.67
CA THR A 412 -66.77 2.24 -18.27
C THR A 412 -65.75 1.53 -19.14
N ASP A 413 -64.68 2.23 -19.45
CA ASP A 413 -63.56 1.79 -20.28
C ASP A 413 -62.40 2.67 -19.83
N VAL A 414 -61.25 2.04 -19.60
CA VAL A 414 -60.12 2.69 -18.91
C VAL A 414 -59.23 3.47 -19.87
N ASP A 415 -59.17 3.06 -21.13
CA ASP A 415 -58.49 3.77 -22.22
C ASP A 415 -59.33 4.90 -22.82
N SER A 416 -60.65 4.70 -22.92
CA SER A 416 -61.53 5.52 -23.75
C SER A 416 -62.79 6.00 -23.03
N SER A 417 -62.91 7.32 -22.90
CA SER A 417 -64.17 7.97 -22.54
C SER A 417 -65.23 8.00 -23.66
N ASN A 418 -64.91 7.49 -24.85
CA ASN A 418 -65.80 7.48 -26.01
C ASN A 418 -66.20 6.05 -26.38
N LEU A 419 -67.47 5.71 -26.09
CA LEU A 419 -68.01 4.36 -26.27
C LEU A 419 -69.16 4.32 -27.26
N ASN A 420 -69.19 3.26 -28.07
CA ASN A 420 -70.21 3.01 -29.09
C ASN A 420 -71.21 1.96 -28.60
N ILE A 421 -72.48 2.34 -28.49
CA ILE A 421 -73.54 1.46 -27.99
C ILE A 421 -74.31 0.88 -29.17
N THR A 422 -74.30 -0.45 -29.33
CA THR A 422 -75.14 -1.17 -30.29
C THR A 422 -76.30 -1.86 -29.57
N ILE A 423 -77.54 -1.60 -30.00
CA ILE A 423 -78.72 -2.36 -29.54
C ILE A 423 -79.27 -3.21 -30.69
N THR A 424 -79.46 -4.50 -30.41
CA THR A 424 -80.14 -5.46 -31.30
C THR A 424 -81.39 -6.02 -30.61
N VAL A 425 -82.49 -6.16 -31.35
CA VAL A 425 -83.70 -6.86 -30.88
C VAL A 425 -83.94 -8.10 -31.74
N SER A 426 -84.10 -9.26 -31.10
CA SER A 426 -84.30 -10.55 -31.75
C SER A 426 -85.74 -10.76 -32.26
N GLU A 427 -86.75 -10.30 -31.53
CA GLU A 427 -88.16 -10.38 -31.94
C GLU A 427 -88.77 -8.97 -32.08
N PRO A 428 -88.63 -8.34 -33.26
CA PRO A 428 -89.07 -6.96 -33.48
C PRO A 428 -90.59 -6.77 -33.46
N LYS A 429 -91.39 -7.86 -33.48
CA LYS A 429 -92.84 -7.80 -33.27
C LYS A 429 -93.23 -7.59 -31.80
N LEU A 430 -92.38 -8.01 -30.86
CA LEU A 430 -92.59 -7.79 -29.42
C LEU A 430 -92.00 -6.47 -28.95
N VAL A 431 -90.82 -6.09 -29.46
CA VAL A 431 -90.19 -4.79 -29.16
C VAL A 431 -89.61 -4.19 -30.44
N THR A 432 -90.22 -3.12 -30.95
CA THR A 432 -89.65 -2.41 -32.11
C THR A 432 -88.49 -1.52 -31.66
N ILE A 433 -87.37 -1.53 -32.42
CA ILE A 433 -86.16 -0.73 -32.13
C ILE A 433 -86.42 0.79 -32.03
N SER A 434 -87.50 1.27 -32.66
CA SER A 434 -88.01 2.64 -32.57
C SER A 434 -88.54 3.02 -31.18
N HIS A 435 -89.05 2.05 -30.41
CA HIS A 435 -89.61 2.24 -29.07
C HIS A 435 -88.55 2.12 -27.95
N ILE A 436 -87.31 1.75 -28.31
CA ILE A 436 -86.19 1.76 -27.36
C ILE A 436 -85.60 3.17 -27.33
N HIS A 437 -85.71 3.86 -26.19
CA HIS A 437 -85.12 5.18 -25.99
C HIS A 437 -83.95 5.07 -25.00
N ILE A 438 -82.75 5.42 -25.45
CA ILE A 438 -81.59 5.61 -24.57
C ILE A 438 -81.53 7.09 -24.22
N THR A 439 -81.51 7.40 -22.93
CA THR A 439 -81.25 8.74 -22.43
C THR A 439 -79.96 8.66 -21.62
N PRO A 440 -78.81 9.14 -22.14
CA PRO A 440 -77.59 9.19 -21.33
C PRO A 440 -77.81 10.13 -20.14
N ALA A 441 -77.27 9.78 -18.97
CA ALA A 441 -77.24 10.69 -17.84
C ALA A 441 -76.33 11.89 -18.21
N THR A 442 -76.86 13.11 -18.11
CA THR A 442 -76.05 14.32 -18.28
C THR A 442 -75.08 14.46 -17.11
N PHE A 443 -73.85 13.99 -17.30
CA PHE A 443 -72.74 14.32 -16.42
C PHE A 443 -72.29 15.76 -16.71
N ASN A 444 -72.23 16.59 -15.66
CA ASN A 444 -71.67 17.95 -15.73
C ASN A 444 -70.14 17.91 -15.68
N TYR A 445 -69.52 17.22 -16.63
CA TYR A 445 -68.11 17.37 -16.99
C TYR A 445 -68.01 17.28 -18.52
N GLU A 446 -67.29 18.20 -19.13
CA GLU A 446 -67.22 18.27 -20.59
C GLU A 446 -66.49 17.05 -21.20
N THR A 447 -66.87 16.68 -22.43
CA THR A 447 -66.21 15.77 -23.39
C THR A 447 -66.53 14.26 -23.41
N SER A 448 -67.39 13.69 -22.54
CA SER A 448 -67.87 12.30 -22.75
C SER A 448 -68.86 12.23 -23.93
N SER A 449 -68.45 11.66 -25.08
CA SER A 449 -69.32 11.50 -26.25
C SER A 449 -69.63 10.03 -26.55
N TYR A 450 -70.88 9.63 -26.26
CA TYR A 450 -71.40 8.32 -26.64
C TYR A 450 -72.02 8.40 -28.03
N SER A 451 -71.62 7.52 -28.95
CA SER A 451 -72.33 7.33 -30.21
C SER A 451 -73.22 6.09 -30.12
N ILE A 452 -74.47 6.22 -30.57
CA ILE A 452 -75.50 5.19 -30.42
C ILE A 452 -75.91 4.71 -31.81
N GLU A 453 -75.57 3.47 -32.14
CA GLU A 453 -75.99 2.84 -33.39
C GLU A 453 -77.10 1.81 -33.12
N LYS A 454 -78.28 2.03 -33.70
CA LYS A 454 -79.44 1.14 -33.56
C LYS A 454 -79.49 0.18 -34.74
N ILE A 455 -79.06 -1.07 -34.54
CA ILE A 455 -78.96 -2.06 -35.62
C ILE A 455 -80.06 -3.11 -35.50
N LEU A 456 -80.97 -3.13 -36.48
CA LEU A 456 -81.99 -4.17 -36.61
C LEU A 456 -81.37 -5.44 -37.24
N LYS A 457 -80.92 -6.39 -36.43
CA LYS A 457 -80.56 -7.74 -36.90
C LYS A 457 -81.79 -8.65 -36.90
N LEU A 458 -82.33 -8.89 -38.09
CA LEU A 458 -83.30 -9.96 -38.34
C LEU A 458 -82.55 -11.30 -38.40
N SER A 459 -82.64 -12.12 -37.35
CA SER A 459 -82.31 -13.54 -37.45
C SER A 459 -83.42 -14.25 -38.23
N ALA A 460 -83.04 -15.05 -39.22
CA ALA A 460 -83.96 -15.88 -40.01
C ALA A 460 -84.43 -17.13 -39.25
#